data_AF-U1EYZ1-F1
#
_entry.id   AF-U1EYZ1-F1
#
_cell.length_a   1.000
_cell.length_b   1.000
_cell.length_c   1.000
_cell.angle_alpha   90.00
_cell.angle_beta   90.00
_cell.angle_gamma   90.00
#
_symmetry.space_group_name_H-M   'P 1'
#
loop_
_entity.id
_entity.type
_entity.pdbx_description
1 polymer ?
#
loop_
_entity_poly.entity_id
_entity_poly.type
_entity_poly.pdbx_seq_one_letter_code
_entity_poly.pdbx_strand_id
1 'polypeptide(L)'
;MSSRARHVLHLVATPITLLILVAILLVAAKLGIRALTAPPPSAKIPPCVSTDVGGTLKSSDVVVSVFNGSHERGLAGKVSKQLTQKGFQEGEVSNTDERIKQTIIVGHSKDDPQVKLIAAFFPKAMFRADPDRPDHAVRVLVGSEFGGFNAKAATSISVAGPVCLPPAEGLASPSATPSEEG
;
A
#
# COMPACT_ATOMS: atom_id res chain seq x y z
N MET A 1 4.49 56.75 47.05
CA MET A 1 5.57 56.06 46.30
C MET A 1 5.80 56.78 44.97
N SER A 2 7.05 57.20 44.73
CA SER A 2 7.46 58.11 43.66
C SER A 2 7.33 57.49 42.25
N SER A 3 6.91 58.30 41.28
CA SER A 3 6.64 57.93 39.88
C SER A 3 7.79 57.19 39.18
N ARG A 4 9.04 57.43 39.60
CA ARG A 4 10.24 56.78 39.06
C ARG A 4 10.33 55.28 39.35
N ALA A 5 9.84 54.81 40.51
CA ALA A 5 9.89 53.38 40.87
C ALA A 5 8.93 52.54 40.02
N ARG A 6 7.78 53.11 39.63
CA ARG A 6 6.81 52.48 38.72
C ARG A 6 7.37 52.37 37.30
N HIS A 7 8.04 53.41 36.80
CA HIS A 7 8.66 53.36 35.47
C HIS A 7 9.80 52.34 35.34
N VAL A 8 10.65 52.19 36.36
CA VAL A 8 11.72 51.19 36.35
C VAL A 8 11.17 49.76 36.45
N LEU A 9 10.11 49.54 37.23
CA LEU A 9 9.41 48.25 37.28
C LEU A 9 8.80 47.87 35.92
N HIS A 10 8.19 48.83 35.20
CA HIS A 10 7.68 48.61 33.85
C HIS A 10 8.79 48.46 32.79
N LEU A 11 9.96 49.09 32.95
CA LEU A 11 11.11 48.96 32.04
C LEU A 11 11.82 47.60 32.12
N VAL A 12 11.72 46.90 33.25
CA VAL A 12 12.38 45.59 33.47
C VAL A 12 11.37 44.43 33.44
N ALA A 13 10.14 44.63 33.91
CA ALA A 13 9.11 43.58 33.86
C ALA A 13 8.63 43.30 32.44
N THR A 14 8.58 44.31 31.56
CA THR A 14 8.16 44.14 30.15
C THR A 14 9.12 43.31 29.29
N PRO A 15 10.47 43.44 29.36
CA PRO A 15 11.35 42.54 28.62
C PRO A 15 11.33 41.11 29.19
N ILE A 16 11.15 40.94 30.51
CA ILE A 16 11.07 39.61 31.12
C ILE A 16 9.80 38.87 30.69
N THR A 17 8.64 39.53 30.73
CA THR A 17 7.39 38.92 30.24
C THR A 17 7.46 38.62 28.75
N LEU A 18 8.08 39.49 27.94
CA LEU A 18 8.28 39.25 26.51
C LEU A 18 9.19 38.05 26.25
N LEU A 19 10.28 37.88 27.01
CA LEU A 19 11.14 36.70 26.92
C LEU A 19 10.41 35.41 27.30
N ILE A 20 9.57 35.44 28.35
CA ILE A 20 8.76 34.29 28.76
C ILE A 20 7.75 33.93 27.66
N LEU A 21 7.05 34.92 27.09
CA LEU A 21 6.11 34.69 25.99
C LEU A 21 6.79 34.12 24.75
N VAL A 22 7.97 34.65 24.38
CA VAL A 22 8.77 34.10 23.28
C VAL A 22 9.20 32.66 23.55
N ALA A 23 9.65 32.34 24.78
CA ALA A 23 10.01 30.97 25.13
C ALA A 23 8.81 30.02 25.02
N ILE A 24 7.62 30.43 25.48
CA ILE A 24 6.37 29.67 25.35
C ILE A 24 6.02 29.47 23.86
N LEU A 25 6.12 30.52 23.04
CA LEU A 25 5.86 30.42 21.60
C LEU A 25 6.82 29.47 20.89
N LEU A 26 8.11 29.49 21.24
CA LEU A 26 9.11 28.57 20.68
C LEU A 26 8.84 27.12 21.07
N VAL A 27 8.44 26.87 22.31
CA VAL A 27 8.05 25.52 22.77
C VAL A 27 6.79 25.05 22.03
N ALA A 28 5.77 25.90 21.95
CA ALA A 28 4.53 25.58 21.23
C ALA A 28 4.79 25.31 19.73
N ALA A 29 5.61 26.14 19.08
CA ALA A 29 6.01 25.95 17.68
C ALA A 29 6.76 24.63 17.48
N LYS A 30 7.68 24.28 18.38
CA LYS A 30 8.42 23.02 18.31
C LYS A 30 7.51 21.80 18.49
N LEU A 31 6.55 21.87 19.40
CA LEU A 31 5.55 20.81 19.59
C LEU A 31 4.63 20.69 18.38
N GLY A 32 4.17 21.83 17.84
CA GLY A 32 3.36 21.88 16.62
C GLY A 32 4.07 21.28 15.41
N ILE A 33 5.32 21.68 15.14
CA ILE A 33 6.11 21.13 14.03
C ILE A 33 6.31 19.62 14.20
N ARG A 34 6.55 19.13 15.42
CA ARG A 34 6.68 17.68 15.68
C ARG A 34 5.38 16.92 15.46
N ALA A 35 4.24 17.49 15.85
CA ALA A 35 2.95 16.88 15.61
C ALA A 35 2.59 16.85 14.11
N LEU A 36 2.93 17.91 13.37
CA LEU A 36 2.69 18.02 11.93
C LEU A 36 3.65 17.17 11.09
N THR A 37 4.86 16.89 11.58
CA THR A 37 5.87 16.09 10.87
C THR A 37 5.99 14.65 11.39
N ALA A 38 5.17 14.26 12.37
CA ALA A 38 5.10 12.87 12.80
C ALA A 38 4.61 12.01 11.63
N PRO A 39 5.30 10.89 11.32
CA PRO A 39 4.80 9.96 10.32
C PRO A 39 3.39 9.51 10.70
N PRO A 40 2.45 9.43 9.74
CA PRO A 40 1.15 8.84 10.03
C PRO A 40 1.35 7.42 10.60
N PRO A 41 0.52 6.98 11.55
CA PRO A 41 0.59 5.62 12.04
C PRO A 41 0.50 4.67 10.84
N SER A 42 1.46 3.75 10.72
CA SER A 42 1.45 2.77 9.63
C SER A 42 0.11 2.04 9.64
N ALA A 43 -0.65 2.17 8.55
CA ALA A 43 -1.92 1.49 8.41
C ALA A 43 -1.66 -0.02 8.54
N LYS A 44 -2.29 -0.67 9.52
CA LYS A 44 -2.21 -2.12 9.66
C LYS A 44 -2.90 -2.75 8.46
N ILE A 45 -2.20 -3.62 7.75
CA ILE A 45 -2.78 -4.42 6.68
C ILE A 45 -3.84 -5.33 7.32
N PRO A 46 -5.11 -5.27 6.88
CA PRO A 46 -6.15 -6.11 7.46
C PRO A 46 -5.83 -7.59 7.20
N PRO A 47 -6.20 -8.50 8.11
CA PRO A 47 -6.06 -9.93 7.83
C PRO A 47 -7.02 -10.34 6.69
N CYS A 48 -6.69 -11.44 6.02
CA CYS A 48 -7.56 -12.02 5.02
C CYS A 48 -8.89 -12.47 5.64
N VAL A 49 -9.90 -12.59 4.79
CA VAL A 49 -11.19 -13.15 5.15
C VAL A 49 -11.28 -14.56 4.56
N SER A 50 -11.76 -15.50 5.37
CA SER A 50 -12.09 -16.85 4.88
C SER A 50 -13.34 -16.77 4.00
N THR A 51 -13.13 -16.81 2.69
CA THR A 51 -14.19 -16.68 1.69
C THR A 51 -14.57 -18.05 1.17
N ASP A 52 -15.86 -18.38 1.24
CA ASP A 52 -16.38 -19.58 0.59
C ASP A 52 -16.55 -19.34 -0.92
N VAL A 53 -15.80 -20.11 -1.71
CA VAL A 53 -15.80 -20.05 -3.18
C VAL A 53 -16.56 -21.22 -3.82
N GLY A 54 -17.33 -21.97 -3.03
CA GLY A 54 -18.13 -23.09 -3.54
C GLY A 54 -17.28 -24.23 -4.12
N GLY A 55 -16.11 -24.48 -3.54
CA GLY A 55 -15.19 -25.57 -3.92
C GLY A 55 -14.37 -25.31 -5.19
N THR A 56 -14.54 -24.15 -5.84
CA THR A 56 -13.74 -23.76 -7.01
C THR A 56 -13.42 -22.27 -6.96
N LEU A 57 -12.15 -21.94 -6.75
CA LEU A 57 -11.66 -20.56 -6.84
C LEU A 57 -11.58 -20.15 -8.30
N LYS A 58 -12.26 -19.07 -8.69
CA LYS A 58 -12.23 -18.51 -10.05
C LYS A 58 -11.33 -17.28 -10.09
N SER A 59 -10.87 -16.92 -11.29
CA SER A 59 -10.13 -15.66 -11.51
C SER A 59 -10.93 -14.45 -11.06
N SER A 60 -12.26 -14.46 -11.20
CA SER A 60 -13.17 -13.40 -10.72
C SER A 60 -13.10 -13.14 -9.22
N ASP A 61 -12.60 -14.09 -8.43
CA ASP A 61 -12.53 -13.97 -6.97
C ASP A 61 -11.16 -13.42 -6.53
N VAL A 62 -10.23 -13.24 -7.47
CA VAL A 62 -8.83 -12.91 -7.19
C VAL A 62 -8.48 -11.52 -7.73
N VAL A 63 -8.06 -10.66 -6.80
CA VAL A 63 -7.50 -9.34 -7.10
C VAL A 63 -6.01 -9.46 -7.33
N VAL A 64 -5.51 -8.88 -8.42
CA VAL A 64 -4.08 -8.94 -8.77
C VAL A 64 -3.54 -7.54 -9.00
N SER A 65 -2.54 -7.17 -8.21
CA SER A 65 -1.78 -5.94 -8.44
C SER A 65 -0.58 -6.24 -9.33
N VAL A 66 -0.29 -5.38 -10.30
CA VAL A 66 0.78 -5.57 -11.28
C VAL A 66 1.76 -4.40 -11.21
N PHE A 67 3.02 -4.70 -10.90
CA PHE A 67 4.07 -3.69 -10.81
C PHE A 67 5.12 -3.90 -11.88
N ASN A 68 5.54 -2.81 -12.51
CA ASN A 68 6.61 -2.83 -13.50
C ASN A 68 7.96 -2.57 -12.84
N GLY A 69 8.86 -3.55 -12.91
CA GLY A 69 10.27 -3.43 -12.49
C GLY A 69 11.25 -3.29 -13.66
N SER A 70 10.75 -3.17 -14.90
CA SER A 70 11.55 -3.07 -16.12
C SER A 70 11.81 -1.61 -16.54
N HIS A 71 12.38 -1.40 -17.73
CA HIS A 71 12.48 -0.08 -18.39
C HIS A 71 11.40 0.12 -19.45
N GLU A 72 10.59 -0.90 -19.76
CA GLU A 72 9.53 -0.80 -20.75
C GLU A 72 8.35 -0.01 -20.20
N ARG A 73 7.97 1.07 -20.89
CA ARG A 73 6.81 1.87 -20.52
C ARG A 73 5.52 1.10 -20.79
N GLY A 74 4.63 1.07 -19.79
CA GLY A 74 3.29 0.50 -19.93
C GLY A 74 3.22 -1.03 -19.84
N LEU A 75 4.32 -1.71 -19.53
CA LEU A 75 4.35 -3.18 -19.41
C LEU A 75 3.36 -3.69 -18.34
N ALA A 76 3.35 -3.11 -17.14
CA ALA A 76 2.38 -3.48 -16.11
C ALA A 76 0.93 -3.29 -16.56
N GLY A 77 0.61 -2.16 -17.20
CA GLY A 77 -0.74 -1.92 -17.72
C GLY A 77 -1.16 -2.91 -18.80
N LYS A 78 -0.23 -3.32 -19.67
CA LYS A 78 -0.48 -4.37 -20.67
C LYS A 78 -0.77 -5.71 -19.99
N VAL A 79 0.03 -6.10 -19.01
CA VAL A 79 -0.14 -7.36 -18.27
C VAL A 79 -1.43 -7.35 -17.44
N SER A 80 -1.75 -6.23 -16.78
CA SER A 80 -3.02 -6.07 -16.05
C SER A 80 -4.23 -6.27 -16.97
N LYS A 81 -4.22 -5.65 -18.16
CA LYS A 81 -5.25 -5.86 -19.18
C LYS A 81 -5.38 -7.31 -19.62
N GLN A 82 -4.26 -8.04 -19.74
CA GLN A 82 -4.30 -9.46 -20.08
C GLN A 82 -4.93 -10.31 -18.96
N LEU A 83 -4.67 -9.97 -17.70
CA LEU A 83 -5.29 -10.62 -16.54
C LEU A 83 -6.78 -10.31 -16.43
N THR A 84 -7.19 -9.05 -16.60
CA THR A 84 -8.63 -8.68 -16.54
C THR A 84 -9.42 -9.31 -17.68
N GLN A 85 -8.84 -9.46 -18.87
CA GLN A 85 -9.43 -10.26 -19.97
C GLN A 85 -9.62 -11.74 -19.63
N LYS A 86 -8.93 -12.25 -18.60
CA LYS A 86 -9.08 -13.60 -18.05
C LYS A 86 -9.95 -13.65 -16.81
N GLY A 87 -10.60 -12.53 -16.47
CA GLY A 87 -11.57 -12.43 -15.40
C GLY A 87 -10.98 -12.07 -14.04
N PHE A 88 -9.67 -11.82 -13.93
CA PHE A 88 -9.10 -11.32 -12.68
C PHE A 88 -9.59 -9.91 -12.37
N GLN A 89 -9.77 -9.61 -11.08
CA GLN A 89 -10.03 -8.25 -10.64
C GLN A 89 -8.74 -7.43 -10.67
N GLU A 90 -8.80 -6.23 -11.24
CA GLU A 90 -7.65 -5.32 -11.30
C GLU A 90 -7.38 -4.75 -9.90
N GLY A 91 -6.16 -4.95 -9.41
CA GLY A 91 -5.64 -4.27 -8.23
C GLY A 91 -4.83 -3.04 -8.62
N GLU A 92 -3.79 -2.74 -7.84
CA GLU A 92 -2.90 -1.62 -8.15
C GLU A 92 -2.05 -1.92 -9.39
N VAL A 93 -1.97 -0.94 -10.30
CA VAL A 93 -1.09 -0.99 -11.46
C VAL A 93 -0.10 0.15 -11.38
N SER A 94 1.17 -0.17 -11.10
CA SER A 94 2.18 0.86 -10.83
C SER A 94 3.59 0.42 -11.26
N ASN A 95 4.60 1.22 -10.94
CA ASN A 95 6.00 0.83 -11.01
C ASN A 95 6.49 0.40 -9.62
N THR A 96 7.52 -0.43 -9.58
CA THR A 96 8.28 -0.72 -8.36
C THR A 96 9.68 -0.11 -8.47
N ASP A 97 10.24 0.29 -7.34
CA ASP A 97 11.65 0.74 -7.26
C ASP A 97 12.63 -0.41 -7.49
N GLU A 98 12.16 -1.66 -7.28
CA GLU A 98 12.95 -2.86 -7.51
C GLU A 98 13.15 -3.13 -9.00
N ARG A 99 14.41 -3.34 -9.42
CA ARG A 99 14.72 -3.75 -10.80
C ARG A 99 14.55 -5.24 -10.96
N ILE A 100 13.55 -5.62 -11.75
CA ILE A 100 13.15 -7.01 -11.96
C ILE A 100 13.62 -7.46 -13.34
N LYS A 101 14.31 -8.59 -13.41
CA LYS A 101 14.66 -9.23 -14.68
C LYS A 101 13.56 -10.20 -15.10
N GLN A 102 13.34 -11.26 -14.33
CA GLN A 102 12.34 -12.28 -14.57
C GLN A 102 11.06 -11.99 -13.77
N THR A 103 9.88 -12.30 -14.31
CA THR A 103 8.60 -12.11 -13.61
C THR A 103 8.60 -12.79 -12.24
N ILE A 104 8.16 -12.08 -11.20
CA ILE A 104 8.04 -12.62 -9.84
C ILE A 104 6.58 -12.50 -9.40
N ILE A 105 6.02 -13.62 -8.95
CA ILE A 105 4.73 -13.65 -8.26
C ILE A 105 5.01 -13.57 -6.77
N VAL A 106 4.50 -12.53 -6.14
CA VAL A 106 4.64 -12.29 -4.71
C VAL A 106 3.31 -12.57 -4.03
N GLY A 107 3.33 -13.39 -3.00
CA GLY A 107 2.15 -13.73 -2.21
C GLY A 107 2.54 -14.39 -0.88
N HIS A 108 1.56 -14.61 -0.01
CA HIS A 108 1.80 -15.13 1.34
C HIS A 108 2.47 -16.53 1.30
N SER A 109 1.89 -17.48 0.58
CA SER A 109 2.47 -18.81 0.34
C SER A 109 2.41 -19.24 -1.11
N LYS A 110 3.38 -20.06 -1.54
CA LYS A 110 3.37 -20.69 -2.88
C LYS A 110 2.18 -21.64 -3.03
N ASP A 111 1.71 -22.17 -1.91
CA ASP A 111 0.65 -23.18 -1.88
C ASP A 111 -0.76 -22.59 -1.90
N ASP A 112 -0.87 -21.28 -1.73
CA ASP A 112 -2.14 -20.55 -1.77
C ASP A 112 -2.82 -20.74 -3.14
N PRO A 113 -4.12 -21.11 -3.17
CA PRO A 113 -4.84 -21.37 -4.42
C PRO A 113 -4.80 -20.21 -5.41
N GLN A 114 -4.87 -18.96 -4.93
CA GLN A 114 -4.78 -17.75 -5.76
C GLN A 114 -3.39 -17.59 -6.40
N VAL A 115 -2.32 -17.92 -5.68
CA VAL A 115 -0.94 -17.88 -6.20
C VAL A 115 -0.75 -18.95 -7.26
N LYS A 116 -1.25 -20.18 -7.01
CA LYS A 116 -1.23 -21.27 -7.99
C LYS A 116 -2.00 -20.93 -9.26
N LEU A 117 -3.18 -20.33 -9.11
CA LEU A 117 -4.02 -19.91 -10.23
C LEU A 117 -3.29 -18.87 -11.10
N ILE A 118 -2.70 -17.83 -10.50
CA ILE A 118 -1.96 -16.79 -11.22
C ILE A 118 -0.68 -17.34 -11.85
N ALA A 119 0.03 -18.25 -11.18
CA ALA A 119 1.26 -18.85 -11.69
C ALA A 119 1.06 -19.57 -13.03
N ALA A 120 -0.12 -20.12 -13.30
CA ALA A 120 -0.42 -20.77 -14.58
C ALA A 120 -0.38 -19.79 -15.77
N PHE A 121 -0.61 -18.48 -15.55
CA PHE A 121 -0.60 -17.45 -16.59
C PHE A 121 0.80 -16.92 -16.92
N PHE A 122 1.78 -17.11 -16.05
CA PHE A 122 3.13 -16.57 -16.21
C PHE A 122 4.16 -17.70 -16.32
N PRO A 123 4.41 -18.23 -17.54
CA PRO A 123 5.44 -19.23 -17.73
C PRO A 123 6.79 -18.65 -17.30
N LYS A 124 7.58 -19.46 -16.57
CA LYS A 124 8.88 -19.07 -16.01
C LYS A 124 8.80 -18.01 -14.92
N ALA A 125 7.65 -17.70 -14.33
CA ALA A 125 7.64 -16.82 -13.17
C ALA A 125 8.34 -17.47 -11.97
N MET A 126 9.06 -16.67 -11.19
CA MET A 126 9.55 -17.06 -9.86
C MET A 126 8.47 -16.78 -8.82
N PHE A 127 8.50 -17.52 -7.72
CA PHE A 127 7.69 -17.21 -6.55
C PHE A 127 8.55 -16.53 -5.48
N ARG A 128 8.01 -15.50 -4.84
CA ARG A 128 8.58 -14.86 -3.66
C ARG A 128 7.54 -14.82 -2.55
N ALA A 129 7.87 -15.39 -1.39
CA ALA A 129 7.02 -15.33 -0.22
C ALA A 129 6.99 -13.91 0.38
N ASP A 130 5.83 -13.50 0.87
CA ASP A 130 5.59 -12.25 1.59
C ASP A 130 4.72 -12.55 2.82
N PRO A 131 5.30 -13.18 3.86
CA PRO A 131 4.56 -13.63 5.04
C PRO A 131 4.02 -12.47 5.89
N ASP A 132 4.61 -11.27 5.73
CA ASP A 132 4.23 -10.06 6.47
C ASP A 132 2.95 -9.40 5.93
N ARG A 133 2.38 -9.93 4.83
CA ARG A 133 1.08 -9.51 4.31
C ARG A 133 -0.01 -10.51 4.72
N PRO A 134 -0.74 -10.25 5.82
CA PRO A 134 -1.78 -11.13 6.31
C PRO A 134 -3.07 -11.07 5.49
N ASP A 135 -3.19 -10.15 4.53
CA ASP A 135 -4.32 -10.04 3.61
C ASP A 135 -4.29 -11.07 2.47
N HIS A 136 -3.18 -11.79 2.30
CA HIS A 136 -2.96 -12.77 1.22
C HIS A 136 -3.13 -12.19 -0.19
N ALA A 137 -2.92 -10.88 -0.36
CA ALA A 137 -2.96 -10.24 -1.67
C ALA A 137 -1.82 -10.74 -2.56
N VAL A 138 -2.10 -10.88 -3.85
CA VAL A 138 -1.10 -11.32 -4.84
C VAL A 138 -0.63 -10.14 -5.68
N ARG A 139 0.70 -10.04 -5.82
CA ARG A 139 1.34 -9.04 -6.68
C ARG A 139 2.15 -9.73 -7.76
N VAL A 140 2.09 -9.21 -8.97
CA VAL A 140 2.92 -9.67 -10.10
C VAL A 140 3.92 -8.57 -10.42
N LEU A 141 5.19 -8.84 -10.17
CA LEU A 141 6.28 -7.97 -10.58
C LEU A 141 6.78 -8.40 -11.94
N VAL A 142 6.62 -7.52 -12.93
CA VAL A 142 7.00 -7.81 -14.31
C VAL A 142 8.37 -7.20 -14.61
N GLY A 143 9.29 -8.01 -15.10
CA GLY A 143 10.67 -7.61 -15.37
C GLY A 143 11.01 -7.41 -16.85
N SER A 144 12.26 -7.00 -17.10
CA SER A 144 12.78 -6.76 -18.46
C SER A 144 12.82 -8.00 -19.35
N GLU A 145 12.90 -9.19 -18.77
CA GLU A 145 12.88 -10.48 -19.44
C GLU A 145 11.50 -11.14 -19.26
N PHE A 146 10.43 -10.37 -19.52
CA PHE A 146 9.07 -10.87 -19.42
C PHE A 146 8.88 -12.11 -20.30
N GLY A 147 8.68 -13.26 -19.65
CA GLY A 147 8.60 -14.57 -20.31
C GLY A 147 7.34 -14.82 -21.14
N GLY A 148 6.45 -13.84 -21.24
CA GLY A 148 5.17 -13.91 -21.94
C GLY A 148 3.98 -14.21 -21.02
N PHE A 149 2.79 -14.20 -21.62
CA PHE A 149 1.52 -14.44 -20.95
C PHE A 149 0.83 -15.67 -21.56
N ASN A 150 0.52 -16.67 -20.74
CA ASN A 150 -0.19 -17.87 -21.16
C ASN A 150 -1.71 -17.63 -21.17
N ALA A 151 -2.22 -17.17 -22.30
CA ALA A 151 -3.66 -16.93 -22.47
C ALA A 151 -4.53 -18.21 -22.42
N LYS A 152 -3.93 -19.41 -22.47
CA LYS A 152 -4.63 -20.70 -22.42
C LYS A 152 -4.68 -21.30 -21.01
N ALA A 153 -4.10 -20.64 -20.01
CA ALA A 153 -4.16 -21.09 -18.63
C ALA A 153 -5.60 -21.17 -18.12
N ALA A 154 -5.85 -22.12 -17.21
CA ALA A 154 -7.14 -22.27 -16.58
C ALA A 154 -7.49 -21.03 -15.75
N THR A 155 -8.74 -20.60 -15.80
CA THR A 155 -9.27 -19.46 -15.04
C THR A 155 -9.92 -19.89 -13.73
N SER A 156 -9.73 -21.14 -13.31
CA SER A 156 -10.22 -21.65 -12.04
C SER A 156 -9.39 -22.82 -11.53
N ILE A 157 -9.45 -23.06 -10.22
CA ILE A 157 -8.80 -24.18 -9.53
C ILE A 157 -9.73 -24.73 -8.43
N SER A 158 -9.78 -26.05 -8.29
CA SER A 158 -10.57 -26.68 -7.22
C SER A 158 -9.89 -26.50 -5.86
N VAL A 159 -10.69 -26.23 -4.84
CA VAL A 159 -10.26 -26.04 -3.46
C VAL A 159 -11.15 -26.85 -2.51
N ALA A 160 -10.56 -27.38 -1.43
CA ALA A 160 -11.27 -28.26 -0.50
C ALA A 160 -12.11 -27.52 0.57
N GLY A 161 -12.02 -26.19 0.63
CA GLY A 161 -12.66 -25.40 1.67
C GLY A 161 -12.56 -23.89 1.39
N PRO A 162 -12.89 -23.05 2.38
CA PRO A 162 -12.81 -21.61 2.23
C PRO A 162 -11.36 -21.18 1.93
N VAL A 163 -11.24 -20.14 1.11
CA VAL A 163 -9.95 -19.56 0.70
C VAL A 163 -9.77 -18.24 1.43
N CYS A 164 -8.60 -18.05 2.00
CA CYS A 164 -8.18 -16.81 2.62
C CYS A 164 -7.83 -15.78 1.53
N LEU A 165 -8.73 -14.81 1.34
CA LEU A 165 -8.65 -13.78 0.30
C LEU A 165 -8.65 -12.37 0.92
N PRO A 166 -8.10 -11.36 0.22
CA PRO A 166 -8.16 -9.98 0.68
C PRO A 166 -9.60 -9.51 0.94
N PRO A 167 -9.86 -8.71 1.98
CA PRO A 167 -11.17 -8.10 2.19
C PRO A 167 -11.60 -7.27 0.97
N ALA A 168 -12.87 -7.31 0.61
CA ALA A 168 -13.43 -6.56 -0.52
C ALA A 168 -13.24 -5.03 -0.38
N GLU A 169 -13.03 -4.51 0.83
CA GLU A 169 -12.78 -3.08 1.08
C GLU A 169 -11.36 -2.62 0.72
N GLY A 170 -10.42 -3.54 0.46
CA GLY A 170 -9.08 -3.22 -0.08
C GLY A 170 -9.07 -2.88 -1.58
N LEU A 171 -10.24 -2.91 -2.23
CA LEU A 171 -10.42 -2.60 -3.66
C LEU A 171 -10.35 -1.10 -3.99
N ALA A 172 -10.47 -0.23 -2.98
CA ALA A 172 -10.11 1.16 -3.12
C ALA A 172 -8.71 1.35 -2.52
N SER A 173 -7.73 1.66 -3.37
CA SER A 173 -6.58 2.45 -2.93
C SER A 173 -7.12 3.58 -2.03
N PRO A 174 -6.52 3.91 -0.87
CA PRO A 174 -6.96 5.04 -0.07
C PRO A 174 -6.64 6.31 -0.87
N SER A 175 -7.53 6.63 -1.80
CA SER A 175 -7.53 7.88 -2.52
C SER A 175 -7.74 8.93 -1.44
N ALA A 176 -6.71 9.73 -1.22
CA ALA A 176 -6.72 10.84 -0.29
C ALA A 176 -8.04 11.61 -0.45
N THR A 177 -8.89 11.56 0.57
CA THR A 177 -10.02 12.47 0.65
C THR A 177 -9.43 13.81 1.08
N PRO A 178 -9.56 14.91 0.30
CA PRO A 178 -9.31 16.23 0.83
C PRO A 178 -10.41 16.49 1.85
N SER A 179 -10.07 16.51 3.14
CA SER A 179 -10.97 17.08 4.15
C SER A 179 -11.05 18.57 3.90
N GLU A 180 -12.13 18.98 3.26
CA GLU A 180 -12.61 20.36 3.19
C GLU A 180 -13.47 20.60 4.44
N GLU A 181 -12.96 21.38 5.38
CA GLU A 181 -13.70 22.01 6.50
C GLU A 181 -12.71 22.98 7.16
N GLY A 182 -12.96 24.26 7.41
CA GLY A 182 -14.10 25.16 7.30
C GLY A 182 -13.66 26.45 8.00
#